data_AF-A0A6C2U5J5-F1
#
_entry.id   AF-A0A6C2U5J5-F1
#
_cell.length_a   1.000
_cell.length_b   1.000
_cell.length_c   1.000
_cell.angle_alpha   90.00
_cell.angle_beta   90.00
_cell.angle_gamma   90.00
#
_symmetry.space_group_name_H-M   'P 1'
#
loop_
_entity.id
_entity.type
_entity.pdbx_description
1 polymer ?
#
loop_
_entity_poly.entity_id
_entity_poly.type
_entity_poly.pdbx_seq_one_letter_code
_entity_poly.pdbx_strand_id
1 'polypeptide(L)'
;MAKILTDKEMGQIVFDATHRNDVIECADAYLHFLEDLGELIAAHFGGVRGGIGLPDGDGLGWTCGFHINECVPSDGGVFRDYDPDVIWKDGVENQD
;
A
#
# COMPACT_ATOMS: atom_id res chain seq x y z
N MET A 1 27.40 -1.87 -10.50
CA MET A 1 27.90 -0.99 -9.42
C MET A 1 27.23 -1.44 -8.12
N ALA A 2 27.95 -1.45 -6.99
CA ALA A 2 27.39 -1.87 -5.70
C ALA A 2 27.51 -0.73 -4.68
N LYS A 3 26.47 -0.53 -3.88
CA LYS A 3 26.38 0.49 -2.83
C LYS A 3 25.59 -0.09 -1.65
N ILE A 4 26.01 0.21 -0.42
CA ILE A 4 25.23 -0.04 0.80
C ILE A 4 24.21 1.08 0.92
N LEU A 5 22.94 0.73 1.05
CA LEU A 5 21.85 1.68 1.25
C LEU A 5 21.67 1.95 2.74
N THR A 6 21.47 3.22 3.09
CA THR A 6 20.94 3.61 4.40
C THR A 6 19.44 3.36 4.47
N ASP A 7 18.90 3.27 5.68
CA ASP A 7 17.46 3.20 5.94
C ASP A 7 16.68 4.33 5.24
N LYS A 8 17.21 5.55 5.26
CA LYS A 8 16.60 6.70 4.58
C LYS A 8 16.59 6.56 3.07
N GLU A 9 17.66 6.01 2.50
CA GLU A 9 17.73 5.76 1.05
C GLU A 9 16.76 4.66 0.63
N MET A 10 16.59 3.62 1.46
CA MET A 10 15.57 2.60 1.21
C MET A 10 14.16 3.21 1.18
N GLY A 11 13.83 4.04 2.18
CA GLY A 11 12.55 4.76 2.21
C GLY A 11 12.37 5.72 1.01
N GLN A 12 13.43 6.42 0.61
CA GLN A 12 13.38 7.33 -0.54
C GLN A 12 13.12 6.57 -1.85
N ILE A 13 13.69 5.38 -2.04
CA ILE A 13 13.45 4.56 -3.23
C ILE A 13 11.96 4.16 -3.33
N VAL A 14 11.35 3.74 -2.22
CA VAL A 14 9.93 3.39 -2.17
C VAL A 14 9.05 4.62 -2.41
N PHE A 15 9.41 5.78 -1.85
CA PHE A 15 8.73 7.04 -2.10
C PHE A 15 8.80 7.43 -3.58
N ASP A 16 10.00 7.41 -4.17
CA ASP A 16 10.22 7.74 -5.57
C ASP A 16 9.45 6.79 -6.50
N ALA A 17 9.41 5.50 -6.19
CA ALA A 17 8.67 4.51 -6.95
C ALA A 17 7.16 4.80 -7.00
N THR A 18 6.58 5.36 -5.94
CA THR A 18 5.14 5.70 -5.87
C THR A 18 4.81 7.11 -6.39
N HIS A 19 5.80 8.00 -6.50
CA HIS A 19 5.58 9.41 -6.84
C HIS A 19 6.12 9.81 -8.22
N ARG A 20 6.94 8.97 -8.84
CA ARG A 20 7.56 9.26 -10.14
C ARG A 20 7.27 8.15 -11.15
N ASN A 21 6.85 8.56 -12.34
CA ASN A 21 6.50 7.64 -13.43
C ASN A 21 7.71 7.04 -14.16
N ASP A 22 8.94 7.43 -13.81
CA ASP A 22 10.19 7.01 -14.47
C ASP A 22 10.99 5.97 -13.66
N VAL A 23 10.52 5.58 -12.47
CA VAL A 23 11.23 4.63 -11.61
C VAL A 23 10.81 3.18 -11.92
N ILE A 24 9.51 2.97 -12.13
CA ILE A 24 8.93 1.69 -12.58
C ILE A 24 8.04 1.99 -13.79
N GLU A 25 8.57 1.77 -14.99
CA GLU A 25 7.90 2.18 -16.24
C GLU A 25 6.84 1.18 -16.72
N CYS A 26 6.86 -0.06 -16.21
CA CYS A 26 5.94 -1.13 -16.63
C CYS A 26 4.78 -1.28 -15.65
N ALA A 27 3.54 -1.23 -16.14
CA ALA A 27 2.33 -1.36 -15.32
C ALA A 27 2.28 -2.69 -14.55
N ASP A 28 2.67 -3.80 -15.17
CA ASP A 28 2.69 -5.12 -14.50
C ASP A 28 3.75 -5.16 -13.38
N ALA A 29 4.92 -4.54 -13.62
CA ALA A 29 5.95 -4.42 -12.59
C ALA A 29 5.50 -3.51 -11.44
N TYR A 30 4.75 -2.45 -11.76
CA TYR A 30 4.21 -1.54 -10.76
C TYR A 30 3.12 -2.22 -9.93
N LEU A 31 2.25 -3.03 -10.55
CA LEU A 31 1.27 -3.86 -9.85
C LEU A 31 1.95 -4.78 -8.84
N HIS A 32 2.95 -5.55 -9.25
CA HIS A 32 3.69 -6.44 -8.34
C HIS A 32 4.42 -5.67 -7.24
N PHE A 33 5.01 -4.52 -7.56
CA PHE A 33 5.62 -3.64 -6.57
C PHE A 33 4.60 -3.18 -5.51
N LEU A 34 3.38 -2.81 -5.90
CA LEU A 34 2.33 -2.42 -4.96
C LEU A 34 1.82 -3.61 -4.14
N GLU A 35 1.76 -4.82 -4.70
CA GLU A 35 1.44 -6.04 -3.95
C GLU A 35 2.47 -6.31 -2.85
N ASP A 36 3.76 -6.24 -3.20
CA ASP A 36 4.88 -6.46 -2.27
C ASP A 36 4.96 -5.35 -1.21
N LEU A 37 4.76 -4.09 -1.61
CA LEU A 37 4.69 -2.97 -0.69
C LEU A 37 3.50 -3.12 0.27
N GLY A 38 2.37 -3.59 -0.24
CA GLY A 38 1.18 -3.84 0.56
C GLY A 38 1.42 -4.92 1.63
N GLU A 39 2.09 -6.01 1.25
CA GLU A 39 2.49 -7.09 2.14
C GLU A 39 3.49 -6.61 3.20
N LEU A 40 4.48 -5.81 2.80
CA LEU A 40 5.46 -5.21 3.71
C LEU A 40 4.76 -4.34 4.78
N ILE A 41 3.78 -3.53 4.36
CA ILE A 41 3.01 -2.69 5.28
C ILE A 41 2.22 -3.58 6.26
N ALA A 42 1.48 -4.56 5.76
CA ALA A 42 0.67 -5.47 6.59
C ALA A 42 1.53 -6.24 7.61
N ALA A 43 2.70 -6.75 7.19
CA ALA A 43 3.60 -7.53 8.02
C ALA A 43 4.23 -6.73 9.17
N HIS A 44 4.45 -5.42 9.00
CA HIS A 44 5.16 -4.59 9.98
C HIS A 44 4.27 -3.65 10.77
N PHE A 45 3.15 -3.21 10.20
CA PHE A 45 2.27 -2.22 10.82
C PHE A 45 0.91 -2.79 11.20
N GLY A 46 0.64 -4.05 10.84
CA GLY A 46 -0.64 -4.71 11.04
C GLY A 46 -1.57 -4.51 9.85
N GLY A 47 -2.56 -5.38 9.77
CA GLY A 47 -3.57 -5.44 8.72
C GLY A 47 -3.40 -6.59 7.72
N VAL A 48 -4.29 -6.60 6.75
CA VAL A 48 -4.39 -7.54 5.62
C VAL A 48 -4.66 -6.70 4.38
N ARG A 49 -3.81 -6.84 3.36
CA ARG A 49 -4.01 -6.14 2.09
C ARG A 49 -5.03 -6.85 1.21
N GLY A 50 -5.73 -6.08 0.40
CA GLY A 50 -6.55 -6.55 -0.71
C GLY A 50 -5.77 -6.73 -2.01
N GLY A 51 -6.53 -6.84 -3.10
CA GLY A 51 -5.99 -6.75 -4.46
C GLY A 51 -5.63 -5.31 -4.81
N ILE A 52 -4.75 -5.15 -5.81
CA ILE A 52 -4.43 -3.85 -6.38
C ILE A 52 -5.52 -3.46 -7.39
N GLY A 53 -6.15 -2.31 -7.16
CA GLY A 53 -7.07 -1.66 -8.08
C GLY A 53 -6.29 -0.93 -9.18
N LEU A 54 -6.69 -1.15 -10.43
CA LEU A 54 -6.15 -0.45 -11.58
C LEU A 54 -6.79 0.95 -11.67
N PRO A 55 -6.09 1.95 -12.24
CA PRO A 55 -6.70 3.23 -12.55
C PRO A 55 -7.89 3.05 -13.52
N ASP A 56 -9.11 3.36 -13.08
CA ASP A 56 -10.35 3.13 -13.86
C ASP A 56 -11.12 4.42 -14.20
N GLY A 57 -10.54 5.59 -13.90
CA GLY A 57 -11.11 6.89 -14.25
C GLY A 57 -11.85 7.59 -13.11
N ASP A 58 -11.92 6.97 -11.93
CA ASP A 58 -12.41 7.57 -10.67
C ASP A 58 -11.53 8.72 -10.12
N GLY A 59 -10.29 8.81 -10.61
CA GLY A 59 -9.30 9.80 -10.19
C GLY A 59 -8.47 9.40 -8.97
N LEU A 60 -8.67 8.20 -8.40
CA LEU A 60 -7.88 7.67 -7.28
C LEU A 60 -6.56 7.06 -7.74
N GLY A 61 -6.48 6.63 -9.00
CA GLY A 61 -5.28 6.02 -9.56
C GLY A 61 -5.13 4.56 -9.13
N TRP A 62 -3.90 4.14 -8.84
CA TRP A 62 -3.65 2.80 -8.33
C TRP A 62 -4.02 2.73 -6.85
N THR A 63 -4.82 1.74 -6.47
CA THR A 63 -5.32 1.60 -5.09
C THR A 63 -4.98 0.23 -4.51
N CYS A 64 -4.86 0.15 -3.20
CA CYS A 64 -4.74 -1.10 -2.47
C CYS A 64 -5.65 -1.01 -1.25
N GLY A 65 -6.66 -1.88 -1.18
CA GLY A 65 -7.51 -1.97 0.01
C GLY A 65 -6.72 -2.51 1.19
N PHE A 66 -6.99 -1.99 2.39
CA PHE A 66 -6.37 -2.46 3.63
C PHE A 66 -7.42 -2.68 4.71
N HIS A 67 -7.32 -3.82 5.40
CA HIS A 67 -8.10 -4.12 6.59
C HIS A 67 -7.17 -4.22 7.78
N ILE A 68 -7.29 -3.34 8.77
CA ILE A 68 -6.48 -3.40 10.00
C ILE A 68 -6.80 -4.67 10.81
N ASN A 69 -5.81 -5.26 11.47
CA ASN A 69 -5.98 -6.46 12.30
C ASN A 69 -5.52 -6.20 13.75
N GLU A 70 -5.57 -7.25 14.59
CA GLU A 70 -5.21 -7.18 16.01
C GLU A 70 -3.76 -6.76 16.29
N CYS A 71 -2.88 -6.76 15.29
CA CYS A 71 -1.50 -6.29 15.42
C CYS A 71 -1.39 -4.76 15.38
N VAL A 72 -2.45 -4.04 14.96
CA VAL A 72 -2.48 -2.58 15.00
C VAL A 72 -2.61 -2.11 16.45
N PRO A 73 -1.77 -1.15 16.92
CA PRO A 73 -1.89 -0.58 18.25
C PRO A 73 -3.29 -0.05 18.56
N SER A 74 -3.70 -0.06 19.82
CA SER A 74 -5.05 0.37 20.23
C SER A 74 -5.34 1.86 19.98
N ASP A 75 -4.32 2.67 19.71
CA ASP A 75 -4.44 4.07 19.26
C ASP A 75 -4.50 4.22 17.73
N GLY A 76 -4.57 3.10 17.00
CA GLY A 76 -4.60 3.04 15.54
C GLY A 76 -3.23 3.07 14.86
N GLY A 77 -2.13 3.34 15.59
CA GLY A 77 -0.78 3.32 15.03
C GLY A 77 -0.57 4.27 13.84
N VAL A 78 -0.11 3.73 12.71
CA VAL A 78 0.05 4.46 11.43
C VAL A 78 -1.27 4.67 10.69
N PHE A 79 -2.33 3.95 11.09
CA PHE A 79 -3.66 3.98 10.49
C PHE A 79 -4.66 4.81 11.31
N ARG A 80 -4.21 5.52 12.35
CA ARG A 80 -5.09 6.22 13.32
C ARG A 80 -6.09 7.20 12.69
N ASP A 81 -5.73 7.76 11.54
CA ASP A 81 -6.50 8.78 10.83
C ASP A 81 -7.27 8.19 9.62
N TYR A 82 -7.22 6.86 9.43
CA TYR A 82 -7.88 6.19 8.31
C TYR A 82 -9.32 5.85 8.69
N ASP A 83 -10.22 5.87 7.70
CA ASP A 83 -11.64 5.63 7.91
C ASP A 83 -11.90 4.18 8.38
N PRO A 84 -12.36 3.97 9.63
CA PRO A 84 -12.63 2.65 10.16
C PRO A 84 -14.01 2.10 9.76
N ASP A 85 -14.88 2.92 9.16
CA ASP A 85 -16.29 2.57 8.88
C ASP A 85 -16.46 1.81 7.55
N VAL A 86 -15.37 1.56 6.82
CA VAL A 86 -15.38 0.78 5.57
C VAL A 86 -15.58 -0.71 5.88
N ILE A 87 -16.77 -1.24 5.58
CA ILE A 87 -17.08 -2.67 5.71
C ILE A 87 -16.50 -3.41 4.50
N TRP A 88 -15.56 -4.32 4.73
CA TRP A 88 -14.89 -5.08 3.67
C TRP A 88 -15.46 -6.50 3.59
N LYS A 89 -15.80 -6.97 2.39
CA LYS A 89 -16.28 -8.33 2.15
C LYS A 89 -15.69 -8.92 0.87
N ASP A 90 -15.13 -10.12 0.98
CA ASP A 90 -14.63 -10.90 -0.17
C ASP A 90 -13.59 -10.17 -1.06
N GLY A 91 -12.74 -9.31 -0.49
CA GLY A 91 -11.70 -8.63 -1.28
C GLY A 91 -12.05 -7.22 -1.76
N VAL A 92 -13.26 -6.73 -1.47
CA VAL A 92 -13.78 -5.45 -1.98
C VAL A 92 -14.46 -4.67 -0.85
N GLU A 93 -14.36 -3.34 -0.91
CA GLU A 93 -15.11 -2.41 -0.07
C GLU A 93 -16.61 -2.51 -0.38
N ASN A 94 -17.42 -2.72 0.65
CA ASN A 94 -18.87 -2.73 0.57
C ASN A 94 -19.40 -1.43 1.17
N GLN A 95 -19.79 -0.50 0.30
CA GLN A 95 -20.54 0.70 0.68
C GLN A 95 -22.02 0.31 0.72
N ASP A 96 -22.57 0.12 1.92
CA ASP A 96 -24.03 0.02 2.10
C ASP A 96 -24.72 1.36 1.82
#